data_AF-A0A2N8ZED2-F1
#
_entry.id   AF-A0A2N8ZED2-F1
#
_cell.length_a   1.000
_cell.length_b   1.000
_cell.length_c   1.000
_cell.angle_alpha   90.00
_cell.angle_beta   90.00
_cell.angle_gamma   90.00
#
_symmetry.space_group_name_H-M   'P 1'
#
loop_
_entity.id
_entity.type
_entity.pdbx_description
1 polymer ?
#
loop_
_entity_poly.entity_id
_entity_poly.type
_entity_poly.pdbx_seq_one_letter_code
_entity_poly.pdbx_strand_id
1 'polypeptide(L)'
;MIGYIRVSDSRKADGESQREAIKAYANKRGIFISDWIEEHVSASKTELSDRKLSSLIASQQSIIVSDITRLGRSKVMELVGAIGQIASYGELHLAYNDTLINAKNADNAEIIFTVIGESFASAVEAQKRSERAKAGHAKRKAKGLPSGRQKGQKVKSKLDEHTAYILNLIDNNTSKAGILRKLKERGVSISRSRFYSWLEARGLHNKKAEFQTDMFLEQV
;
A
#
# COMPACT_ATOMS: atom_id res chain seq x y z
N MET A 1 -26.65 -1.20 3.48
CA MET A 1 -25.72 -0.39 2.67
C MET A 1 -24.30 -0.76 3.05
N ILE A 2 -23.45 -1.08 2.08
CA ILE A 2 -22.05 -1.46 2.34
C ILE A 2 -21.14 -0.28 2.04
N GLY A 3 -20.34 0.14 3.02
CA GLY A 3 -19.31 1.16 2.83
C GLY A 3 -18.05 0.55 2.22
N TYR A 4 -17.62 1.05 1.06
CA TYR A 4 -16.45 0.53 0.37
C TYR A 4 -15.32 1.56 0.30
N ILE A 5 -14.14 1.15 0.78
CA ILE A 5 -12.94 1.98 0.88
C ILE A 5 -11.81 1.31 0.11
N ARG A 6 -11.12 2.10 -0.72
CA ARG A 6 -9.93 1.63 -1.44
C ARG A 6 -8.74 2.51 -1.12
N VAL A 7 -7.68 1.89 -0.60
CA VAL A 7 -6.43 2.58 -0.25
C VAL A 7 -5.32 2.11 -1.19
N SER A 8 -4.78 3.04 -2.00
CA SER A 8 -3.80 2.71 -3.05
C SER A 8 -2.35 2.59 -2.59
N ASP A 9 -2.07 3.01 -1.35
CA ASP A 9 -0.77 2.96 -0.67
C ASP A 9 -0.97 2.47 0.77
N SER A 10 0.07 2.01 1.44
CA SER A 10 0.02 1.66 2.88
C SER A 10 -0.22 2.85 3.83
N ARG A 11 -0.59 4.02 3.29
CA ARG A 11 -0.89 5.23 4.04
C ARG A 11 -2.32 5.17 4.59
N LYS A 12 -2.44 4.82 5.87
CA LYS A 12 -3.71 4.75 6.61
C LYS A 12 -4.57 6.03 6.53
N ALA A 13 -3.94 7.20 6.40
CA ALA A 13 -4.62 8.49 6.34
C ALA A 13 -5.63 8.61 5.19
N ASP A 14 -5.38 7.98 4.03
CA ASP A 14 -6.29 8.06 2.87
C ASP A 14 -7.59 7.25 3.08
N GLY A 15 -7.53 6.17 3.86
CA GLY A 15 -8.70 5.35 4.17
C GLY A 15 -9.63 5.99 5.21
N GLU A 16 -9.06 6.68 6.21
CA GLU A 16 -9.83 7.34 7.26
C GLU A 16 -10.66 8.51 6.71
N SER A 17 -10.06 9.36 5.85
CA SER A 17 -10.79 10.45 5.21
C SER A 17 -11.95 9.95 4.32
N GLN A 18 -11.76 8.84 3.59
CA GLN A 18 -12.85 8.21 2.83
C GLN A 18 -13.98 7.76 3.75
N ARG A 19 -13.64 7.11 4.87
CA ARG A 19 -14.60 6.62 5.86
C ARG A 19 -15.41 7.75 6.48
N GLU A 20 -14.75 8.85 6.85
CA GLU A 20 -15.40 10.04 7.41
C GLU A 20 -16.36 10.67 6.41
N ALA A 21 -15.95 10.84 5.15
CA ALA A 21 -16.80 11.39 4.10
C ALA A 21 -18.06 10.55 3.87
N ILE A 22 -17.90 9.21 3.79
CA ILE A 22 -19.00 8.27 3.64
C ILE A 22 -19.95 8.34 4.85
N LYS A 23 -19.43 8.40 6.08
CA LYS A 23 -20.25 8.54 7.30
C LYS A 23 -21.01 9.85 7.32
N ALA A 24 -20.36 10.97 6.97
CA ALA A 24 -20.99 12.28 6.93
C ALA A 24 -22.16 12.32 5.93
N TYR A 25 -21.93 11.79 4.72
CA TYR A 25 -22.97 11.64 3.70
C TYR A 25 -24.13 10.75 4.18
N ALA A 26 -23.81 9.59 4.77
CA ALA A 26 -24.82 8.64 5.21
C ALA A 26 -25.69 9.21 6.33
N ASN A 27 -25.06 9.89 7.31
CA ASN A 27 -25.76 10.56 8.41
C ASN A 27 -26.71 11.65 7.89
N LYS A 28 -26.27 12.48 6.93
CA LYS A 28 -27.10 13.53 6.31
C LYS A 28 -28.38 12.95 5.66
N ARG A 29 -28.33 11.71 5.17
CA ARG A 29 -29.43 11.06 4.44
C ARG A 29 -30.16 9.97 5.25
N GLY A 30 -29.81 9.78 6.53
CA GLY A 30 -30.38 8.71 7.36
C GLY A 30 -30.05 7.30 6.86
N ILE A 31 -28.95 7.13 6.13
CA ILE A 31 -28.53 5.83 5.58
C ILE A 31 -27.75 5.06 6.65
N PHE A 32 -28.20 3.84 6.95
CA PHE A 32 -27.48 2.93 7.84
C PHE A 32 -26.46 2.09 7.07
N ILE A 33 -25.17 2.21 7.44
CA ILE A 33 -24.08 1.41 6.89
C ILE A 33 -23.95 0.13 7.71
N SER A 34 -24.25 -1.01 7.09
CA SER A 34 -24.31 -2.32 7.75
C SER A 34 -22.94 -2.99 7.88
N ASP A 35 -22.04 -2.74 6.92
CA ASP A 35 -20.70 -3.32 6.92
C ASP A 35 -19.72 -2.45 6.13
N TRP A 36 -18.42 -2.69 6.34
CA TRP A 36 -17.32 -2.00 5.68
C TRP A 36 -16.37 -2.96 4.99
N ILE A 37 -16.16 -2.73 3.70
CA ILE A 37 -15.16 -3.46 2.92
C ILE A 37 -14.01 -2.50 2.62
N GLU A 38 -12.86 -2.79 3.22
CA GLU A 38 -11.61 -2.09 2.96
C GLU A 38 -10.65 -2.99 2.16
N GLU A 39 -10.09 -2.44 1.09
CA GLU A 39 -9.05 -3.09 0.31
C GLU A 39 -7.79 -2.22 0.18
N HIS A 40 -6.65 -2.86 0.41
CA HIS A 40 -5.32 -2.28 0.19
C HIS A 40 -4.77 -2.83 -1.11
N VAL A 41 -4.89 -2.06 -2.18
CA VAL A 41 -4.48 -2.51 -3.52
C VAL A 41 -3.41 -1.55 -4.03
N SER A 42 -2.22 -2.07 -4.32
CA SER A 42 -1.14 -1.24 -4.87
C SER A 42 -1.57 -0.61 -6.19
N ALA A 43 -1.10 0.61 -6.47
CA ALA A 43 -1.40 1.31 -7.72
C ALA A 43 -1.07 0.52 -9.01
N SER A 44 -0.27 -0.54 -8.92
CA SER A 44 0.08 -1.45 -10.03
C SER A 44 -0.94 -2.57 -10.29
N LYS A 45 -1.87 -2.84 -9.38
CA LYS A 45 -2.96 -3.81 -9.56
C LYS A 45 -4.26 -3.05 -9.80
N THR A 46 -4.64 -2.92 -11.07
CA THR A 46 -5.77 -2.08 -11.49
C THR A 46 -7.00 -2.87 -11.93
N GLU A 47 -6.87 -4.19 -12.08
CA GLU A 47 -7.93 -5.05 -12.62
C GLU A 47 -9.07 -5.22 -11.61
N LEU A 48 -10.31 -5.01 -12.07
CA LEU A 48 -11.53 -5.16 -11.26
C LEU A 48 -11.75 -6.60 -10.78
N SER A 49 -11.35 -7.59 -11.58
CA SER A 49 -11.47 -9.02 -11.26
C SER A 49 -10.70 -9.42 -10.00
N ASP A 50 -9.56 -8.78 -9.74
CA ASP A 50 -8.63 -9.14 -8.66
C ASP A 50 -9.00 -8.49 -7.31
N ARG A 51 -10.13 -7.79 -7.26
CA ARG A 51 -10.49 -6.89 -6.15
C ARG A 51 -11.68 -7.43 -5.38
N LYS A 52 -11.74 -7.14 -4.08
CA LYS A 52 -12.91 -7.45 -3.24
C LYS A 52 -14.19 -6.81 -3.77
N LEU A 53 -14.05 -5.74 -4.54
CA LEU A 53 -15.14 -5.09 -5.24
C LEU A 53 -15.93 -6.03 -6.16
N SER A 54 -15.30 -6.96 -6.88
CA SER A 54 -16.02 -7.87 -7.77
C SER A 54 -16.97 -8.77 -6.98
N SER A 55 -16.51 -9.32 -5.85
CA SER A 55 -17.33 -10.09 -4.92
C SER A 55 -18.44 -9.25 -4.28
N LEU A 56 -18.16 -7.98 -3.96
CA LEU A 56 -19.17 -7.07 -3.43
C LEU A 56 -20.26 -6.78 -4.47
N ILE A 57 -19.91 -6.51 -5.72
CA ILE A 57 -20.89 -6.30 -6.80
C ILE A 57 -21.73 -7.58 -6.99
N ALA A 58 -21.09 -8.76 -6.99
CA ALA A 58 -21.78 -10.04 -7.10
C ALA A 58 -22.73 -10.33 -5.92
N SER A 59 -22.52 -9.73 -4.75
CA SER A 59 -23.41 -9.85 -3.60
C SER A 59 -24.72 -9.04 -3.72
N GLN A 60 -24.88 -8.26 -4.80
CA GLN A 60 -26.09 -7.48 -5.13
C GLN A 60 -26.54 -6.53 -4.01
N GLN A 61 -25.60 -6.06 -3.20
CA GLN A 61 -25.85 -5.09 -2.15
C GLN A 61 -25.77 -3.66 -2.69
N SER A 62 -26.48 -2.74 -2.04
CA SER A 62 -26.26 -1.30 -2.28
C SER A 62 -24.92 -0.86 -1.68
N ILE A 63 -24.19 -0.02 -2.40
CA ILE A 63 -22.80 0.36 -2.12
C ILE A 63 -22.70 1.88 -1.97
N ILE A 64 -21.91 2.31 -1.00
CA ILE A 64 -21.48 3.70 -0.87
C ILE A 64 -19.96 3.81 -0.92
N VAL A 65 -19.47 4.74 -1.73
CA VAL A 65 -18.04 5.05 -1.89
C VAL A 65 -17.80 6.55 -1.76
N SER A 66 -16.55 6.95 -1.50
CA SER A 66 -16.20 8.38 -1.46
C SER A 66 -16.31 9.05 -2.83
N ASP A 67 -15.77 8.40 -3.86
CA ASP A 67 -15.69 8.88 -5.23
C ASP A 67 -15.71 7.71 -6.23
N ILE A 68 -15.97 8.01 -7.51
CA ILE A 68 -16.04 6.98 -8.54
C ILE A 68 -14.70 6.25 -8.75
N THR A 69 -13.59 6.93 -8.50
CA THR A 69 -12.26 6.35 -8.67
C THR A 69 -11.97 5.23 -7.69
N ARG A 70 -12.81 5.06 -6.65
CA ARG A 70 -12.81 3.87 -5.78
C ARG A 70 -13.22 2.64 -6.55
N LEU A 71 -14.18 2.73 -7.48
CA LEU A 71 -14.65 1.60 -8.29
C LEU A 71 -13.64 1.23 -9.39
N GLY A 72 -12.92 2.19 -9.95
CA GLY A 72 -11.87 1.94 -10.94
C GLY A 72 -11.35 3.23 -11.58
N ARG A 73 -10.17 3.17 -12.21
CA ARG A 73 -9.53 4.33 -12.86
C ARG A 73 -9.08 4.08 -14.31
N SER A 74 -8.85 2.82 -14.70
CA SER A 74 -8.07 2.51 -15.91
C SER A 74 -8.91 2.10 -17.11
N LYS A 75 -10.12 1.60 -16.88
CA LYS A 75 -10.97 1.00 -17.91
C LYS A 75 -12.39 1.53 -17.77
N VAL A 76 -12.71 2.54 -18.58
CA VAL A 76 -14.01 3.23 -18.54
C VAL A 76 -15.17 2.26 -18.74
N MET A 77 -15.06 1.32 -19.68
CA MET A 77 -16.13 0.35 -19.94
C MET A 77 -16.37 -0.60 -18.77
N GLU A 78 -15.32 -1.03 -18.06
CA GLU A 78 -15.51 -1.86 -16.86
C GLU A 78 -16.16 -1.07 -15.72
N LEU A 79 -15.83 0.22 -15.60
CA LEU A 79 -16.47 1.11 -14.63
C LEU A 79 -17.97 1.29 -14.93
N VAL A 80 -18.32 1.57 -16.19
CA VAL A 80 -19.72 1.70 -16.63
C VAL A 80 -20.47 0.39 -16.39
N GLY A 81 -19.86 -0.75 -16.73
CA GLY A 81 -20.41 -2.08 -16.45
C GLY A 81 -20.67 -2.31 -14.97
N ALA A 82 -19.72 -1.95 -14.09
CA ALA A 82 -19.87 -2.05 -12.65
C ALA A 82 -20.99 -1.14 -12.10
N ILE A 83 -21.09 0.10 -12.59
CA ILE A 83 -22.18 1.02 -12.21
C ILE A 83 -23.54 0.45 -12.60
N GLY A 84 -23.68 0.02 -13.86
CA GLY A 84 -24.93 -0.56 -14.36
C GLY A 84 -25.33 -1.82 -13.61
N GLN A 85 -24.34 -2.67 -13.30
CA GLN A 85 -24.50 -3.83 -12.42
C GLN A 85 -25.08 -3.40 -11.06
N ILE A 86 -24.37 -2.56 -10.29
CA ILE A 86 -24.83 -2.13 -8.96
C ILE A 86 -26.23 -1.51 -9.03
N ALA A 87 -26.47 -0.64 -10.00
CA ALA A 87 -27.75 0.05 -10.17
C ALA A 87 -28.91 -0.89 -10.53
N SER A 88 -28.63 -2.05 -11.15
CA SER A 88 -29.66 -3.01 -11.55
C SER A 88 -30.30 -3.77 -10.38
N TYR A 89 -29.62 -3.87 -9.23
CA TYR A 89 -30.14 -4.53 -8.03
C TYR A 89 -30.24 -3.62 -6.80
N GLY A 90 -29.55 -2.48 -6.79
CA GLY A 90 -29.52 -1.59 -5.64
C GLY A 90 -29.09 -0.17 -5.98
N GLU A 91 -28.49 0.48 -5.00
CA GLU A 91 -28.07 1.88 -5.10
C GLU A 91 -26.54 2.00 -5.02
N LEU A 92 -25.97 2.86 -5.86
CA LEU A 92 -24.61 3.32 -5.77
C LEU A 92 -24.60 4.79 -5.34
N HIS A 93 -23.97 5.07 -4.20
CA HIS A 93 -23.79 6.43 -3.71
C HIS A 93 -22.34 6.90 -3.80
N LEU A 94 -22.15 8.12 -4.30
CA LEU A 94 -20.86 8.81 -4.36
C LEU A 94 -20.88 9.97 -3.35
N ALA A 95 -20.17 9.81 -2.23
CA ALA A 95 -20.29 10.71 -1.08
C ALA A 95 -19.79 12.13 -1.35
N TYR A 96 -18.66 12.31 -2.05
CA TYR A 96 -18.09 13.65 -2.30
C TYR A 96 -18.97 14.51 -3.21
N ASN A 97 -19.71 13.89 -4.12
CA ASN A 97 -20.49 14.61 -5.13
C ASN A 97 -22.00 14.60 -4.83
N ASP A 98 -22.38 14.12 -3.64
CA ASP A 98 -23.78 13.95 -3.21
C ASP A 98 -24.66 13.20 -4.25
N THR A 99 -24.07 12.25 -5.00
CA THR A 99 -24.70 11.60 -6.16
C THR A 99 -25.25 10.23 -5.80
N LEU A 100 -26.47 9.94 -6.23
CA LEU A 100 -27.11 8.63 -6.16
C LEU A 100 -27.35 8.09 -7.57
N ILE A 101 -26.95 6.84 -7.82
CA ILE A 101 -27.19 6.11 -9.06
C ILE A 101 -27.95 4.82 -8.73
N ASN A 102 -29.09 4.61 -9.38
CA ASN A 102 -29.94 3.42 -9.25
C ASN A 102 -30.67 3.15 -10.57
N ALA A 103 -31.48 2.08 -10.63
CA ALA A 103 -32.20 1.69 -11.84
C ALA A 103 -33.03 2.81 -12.50
N LYS A 104 -33.44 3.85 -11.78
CA LYS A 104 -34.27 4.94 -12.33
C LYS A 104 -33.45 5.97 -13.10
N ASN A 105 -32.16 6.10 -12.81
CA ASN A 105 -31.30 7.14 -13.37
C ASN A 105 -29.95 6.62 -13.89
N ALA A 106 -29.73 5.31 -13.90
CA ALA A 106 -28.50 4.69 -14.39
C ALA A 106 -28.22 5.05 -15.86
N ASP A 107 -29.28 5.22 -16.67
CA ASP A 107 -29.19 5.60 -18.08
C ASP A 107 -29.27 7.13 -18.30
N ASN A 108 -29.25 7.93 -17.23
CA ASN A 108 -29.24 9.37 -17.35
C ASN A 108 -27.90 9.85 -17.93
N ALA A 109 -27.95 10.47 -19.11
CA ALA A 109 -26.77 10.91 -19.84
C ALA A 109 -25.88 11.87 -19.03
N GLU A 110 -26.47 12.81 -18.29
CA GLU A 110 -25.72 13.79 -17.49
C GLU A 110 -24.92 13.10 -16.37
N ILE A 111 -25.55 12.16 -15.65
CA ILE A 111 -24.88 11.34 -14.63
C ILE A 111 -23.75 10.53 -15.26
N ILE A 112 -24.02 9.83 -16.37
CA ILE A 112 -23.02 9.01 -17.06
C ILE A 112 -21.82 9.86 -17.49
N PHE A 113 -22.05 10.98 -18.18
CA PHE A 113 -20.97 11.85 -18.66
C PHE A 113 -20.17 12.46 -17.53
N THR A 114 -20.82 12.86 -16.44
CA THR A 114 -20.14 13.39 -15.24
C THR A 114 -19.22 12.35 -14.64
N VAL A 115 -19.75 11.15 -14.38
CA VAL A 115 -19.02 10.06 -13.73
C VAL A 115 -17.86 9.55 -14.61
N ILE A 116 -18.08 9.43 -15.92
CA ILE A 116 -17.03 9.07 -16.88
C ILE A 116 -15.97 10.17 -16.97
N GLY A 117 -16.39 11.44 -17.06
CA GLY A 117 -15.51 12.60 -17.14
C GLY A 117 -14.59 12.71 -15.93
N GLU A 118 -15.11 12.52 -14.73
CA GLU A 118 -14.33 12.52 -13.49
C GLU A 118 -13.31 11.37 -13.42
N SER A 119 -13.75 10.17 -13.83
CA SER A 119 -12.86 9.00 -13.91
C SER A 119 -11.72 9.25 -14.89
N PHE A 120 -12.03 9.79 -16.06
CA PHE A 120 -11.06 10.15 -17.09
C PHE A 120 -10.09 11.25 -16.61
N ALA A 121 -10.60 12.34 -16.02
CA ALA A 121 -9.79 13.42 -15.47
C ALA A 121 -8.80 12.89 -14.43
N SER A 122 -9.27 12.01 -13.54
CA SER A 122 -8.44 11.34 -12.53
C SER A 122 -7.35 10.45 -13.13
N ALA A 123 -7.67 9.73 -14.23
CA ALA A 123 -6.72 8.90 -14.95
C ALA A 123 -5.61 9.76 -15.60
N VAL A 124 -5.98 10.85 -16.28
CA VAL A 124 -5.06 11.80 -16.90
C VAL A 124 -4.14 12.45 -15.85
N GLU A 125 -4.69 12.85 -14.70
CA GLU A 125 -3.90 13.45 -13.63
C GLU A 125 -2.86 12.45 -13.07
N ALA A 126 -3.25 11.19 -12.88
CA ALA A 126 -2.35 10.14 -12.45
C ALA A 126 -1.23 9.89 -13.48
N GLN A 127 -1.56 9.90 -14.77
CA GLN A 127 -0.56 9.80 -15.84
C GLN A 127 0.41 10.97 -15.80
N LYS A 128 -0.07 12.22 -15.72
CA LYS A 128 0.78 13.43 -15.61
C LYS A 128 1.70 13.37 -14.39
N ARG A 129 1.22 12.86 -13.25
CA ARG A 129 2.06 12.64 -12.05
C ARG A 129 3.19 11.64 -12.33
N SER A 130 2.88 10.54 -13.02
CA SER A 130 3.87 9.52 -13.41
C SER A 130 4.92 10.10 -14.37
N GLU A 131 4.49 10.82 -15.40
CA GLU A 131 5.37 11.48 -16.37
C GLU A 131 6.30 12.49 -15.70
N ARG A 132 5.79 13.31 -14.77
CA ARG A 132 6.61 14.23 -13.98
C ARG A 132 7.69 13.52 -13.18
N ALA A 133 7.35 12.39 -12.53
CA ALA A 133 8.32 11.60 -11.78
C ALA A 133 9.40 11.00 -12.70
N LYS A 134 9.00 10.46 -13.87
CA LYS A 134 9.92 9.94 -14.88
C LYS A 134 10.86 11.03 -15.43
N ALA A 135 10.32 12.21 -15.73
CA ALA A 135 11.11 13.35 -16.17
C ALA A 135 12.11 13.82 -15.10
N GLY A 136 11.67 13.88 -13.83
CA GLY A 136 12.56 14.19 -12.70
C GLY A 136 13.68 13.17 -12.53
N HIS A 137 13.36 11.87 -12.67
CA HIS A 137 14.35 10.80 -12.65
C HIS A 137 15.34 10.90 -13.82
N ALA A 138 14.86 11.13 -15.04
CA ALA A 138 15.70 11.32 -16.23
C ALA A 138 16.65 12.52 -16.06
N LYS A 139 16.14 13.66 -15.55
CA LYS A 139 16.94 14.86 -15.26
C LYS A 139 18.03 14.60 -14.22
N ARG A 140 17.73 13.84 -13.16
CA ARG A 140 18.74 13.43 -12.17
C ARG A 140 19.82 12.53 -12.79
N LYS A 141 19.39 11.54 -13.58
CA LYS A 141 20.31 10.62 -14.27
C LYS A 141 21.23 11.35 -15.25
N ALA A 142 20.71 12.30 -16.02
CA ALA A 142 21.50 13.13 -16.94
C ALA A 142 22.54 14.00 -16.22
N LYS A 143 22.26 14.43 -14.98
CA LYS A 143 23.20 15.14 -14.11
C LYS A 143 24.22 14.22 -13.40
N GLY A 144 24.24 12.92 -13.72
CA GLY A 144 25.11 11.95 -13.06
C GLY A 144 24.78 11.71 -11.57
N LEU A 145 23.61 12.18 -11.09
CA LEU A 145 23.24 12.03 -9.69
C LEU A 145 22.79 10.58 -9.42
N PRO A 146 23.15 10.01 -8.26
CA PRO A 146 22.74 8.65 -7.91
C PRO A 146 21.21 8.54 -7.80
N SER A 147 20.68 7.41 -8.26
CA SER A 147 19.29 7.04 -8.07
C SER A 147 19.16 6.16 -6.83
N GLY A 148 18.47 6.65 -5.80
CA GLY A 148 18.28 5.94 -4.54
C GLY A 148 19.47 6.04 -3.59
N ARG A 149 19.66 5.00 -2.77
CA ARG A 149 20.71 4.96 -1.73
C ARG A 149 22.10 4.99 -2.36
N GLN A 150 22.98 5.85 -1.87
CA GLN A 150 24.37 5.87 -2.31
C GLN A 150 25.05 4.53 -1.98
N LYS A 151 25.95 4.07 -2.86
CA LYS A 151 26.74 2.87 -2.62
C LYS A 151 27.56 3.06 -1.34
N GLY A 152 27.52 2.09 -0.43
CA GLY A 152 28.21 2.15 0.86
C GLY A 152 27.52 2.97 1.96
N GLN A 153 26.42 3.69 1.66
CA GLN A 153 25.72 4.46 2.68
C GLN A 153 25.10 3.53 3.75
N LYS A 154 25.57 3.68 4.99
CA LYS A 154 24.98 3.03 6.15
C LYS A 154 23.64 3.68 6.46
N VAL A 155 22.57 2.88 6.46
CA VAL A 155 21.22 3.31 6.83
C VAL A 155 20.74 2.49 8.02
N LYS A 156 19.76 3.03 8.74
CA LYS A 156 19.11 2.33 9.85
C LYS A 156 18.52 1.02 9.34
N SER A 157 18.89 -0.07 9.99
CA SER A 157 18.35 -1.41 9.80
C SER A 157 17.38 -1.70 10.92
N LYS A 158 16.32 -2.45 10.65
CA LYS A 158 15.46 -3.00 11.71
C LYS A 158 16.23 -3.88 12.71
N LEU A 159 17.37 -4.44 12.29
CA LEU A 159 18.25 -5.19 13.18
C LEU A 159 18.98 -4.30 14.19
N ASP A 160 19.11 -2.99 13.93
CA ASP A 160 19.79 -2.08 14.84
C ASP A 160 19.07 -2.02 16.21
N GLU A 161 17.74 -2.14 16.22
CA GLU A 161 16.90 -2.18 17.44
C GLU A 161 17.03 -3.51 18.21
N HIS A 162 17.61 -4.54 17.59
CA HIS A 162 17.84 -5.86 18.18
C HIS A 162 19.33 -6.15 18.37
N THR A 163 20.20 -5.14 18.26
CA THR A 163 21.66 -5.32 18.30
C THR A 163 22.10 -6.03 19.57
N ALA A 164 21.66 -5.59 20.75
CA ALA A 164 22.03 -6.22 22.02
C ALA A 164 21.62 -7.70 22.09
N TYR A 165 20.42 -8.03 21.61
CA TYR A 165 19.95 -9.41 21.55
C TYR A 165 20.77 -10.27 20.59
N ILE A 166 21.09 -9.74 19.41
CA ILE A 166 21.91 -10.44 18.42
C ILE A 166 23.32 -10.67 18.95
N LEU A 167 23.92 -9.68 19.61
CA LEU A 167 25.24 -9.78 20.24
C LEU A 167 25.26 -10.89 21.30
N ASN A 168 24.28 -10.91 22.21
CA ASN A 168 24.17 -11.96 23.22
C ASN A 168 24.10 -13.37 22.61
N LEU A 169 23.39 -13.54 21.49
CA LEU A 169 23.32 -14.84 20.81
C LEU A 169 24.65 -15.21 20.13
N ILE A 170 25.38 -14.23 19.59
CA ILE A 170 26.72 -14.42 19.01
C ILE A 170 27.70 -14.84 20.11
N ASP A 171 27.69 -14.15 21.25
CA ASP A 171 28.56 -14.43 22.39
C ASP A 171 28.28 -15.84 22.97
N ASN A 172 27.02 -16.28 22.94
CA ASN A 172 26.59 -17.64 23.30
C ASN A 172 26.85 -18.70 22.20
N ASN A 173 27.68 -18.43 21.19
CA ASN A 173 27.99 -19.34 20.08
C ASN A 173 26.75 -19.86 19.31
N THR A 174 25.64 -19.11 19.32
CA THR A 174 24.46 -19.49 18.52
C THR A 174 24.81 -19.36 17.04
N SER A 175 24.53 -20.42 16.27
CA SER A 175 24.79 -20.39 14.83
C SER A 175 24.03 -19.24 14.15
N LYS A 176 24.61 -18.65 13.09
CA LYS A 176 23.98 -17.55 12.32
C LYS A 176 22.58 -17.93 11.81
N ALA A 177 22.34 -19.22 11.51
CA ALA A 177 21.02 -19.74 11.15
C ALA A 177 20.06 -19.79 12.36
N GLY A 178 20.56 -20.19 13.55
CA GLY A 178 19.82 -20.16 14.80
C GLY A 178 19.40 -18.74 15.19
N ILE A 179 20.27 -17.74 14.98
CA ILE A 179 19.95 -16.32 15.23
C ILE A 179 18.79 -15.86 14.34
N LEU A 180 18.81 -16.20 13.05
CA LEU A 180 17.72 -15.87 12.12
C LEU A 180 16.38 -16.48 12.54
N ARG A 181 16.40 -17.73 13.02
CA ARG A 181 15.19 -18.40 13.54
C ARG A 181 14.65 -17.68 14.78
N LYS A 182 15.51 -17.36 15.74
CA LYS A 182 15.15 -16.61 16.96
C LYS A 182 14.64 -15.20 16.66
N LEU A 183 15.22 -14.51 15.67
CA LEU A 183 14.71 -13.21 15.21
C LEU A 183 13.32 -13.35 14.58
N LYS A 184 13.07 -14.40 13.80
CA LYS A 184 11.76 -14.68 13.20
C LYS A 184 10.70 -14.92 14.27
N GLU A 185 11.02 -15.67 15.33
CA GLU A 185 10.14 -15.90 16.49
C GLU A 185 9.76 -14.59 17.19
N ARG A 186 10.65 -13.59 17.17
CA ARG A 186 10.40 -12.23 17.70
C ARG A 186 9.70 -11.29 16.70
N GLY A 187 9.18 -11.81 15.60
CA GLY A 187 8.50 -11.01 14.55
C GLY A 187 9.45 -10.33 13.56
N VAL A 188 10.76 -10.59 13.63
CA VAL A 188 11.77 -9.96 12.75
C VAL A 188 12.25 -10.96 11.70
N SER A 189 11.50 -11.06 10.60
CA SER A 189 11.89 -11.89 9.46
C SER A 189 12.89 -11.17 8.55
N ILE A 190 14.11 -11.69 8.40
CA ILE A 190 15.12 -11.12 7.49
C ILE A 190 15.83 -12.22 6.69
N SER A 191 16.20 -11.92 5.45
CA SER A 191 16.99 -12.86 4.64
C SER A 191 18.41 -13.01 5.17
N ARG A 192 19.00 -14.20 4.94
CA ARG A 192 20.38 -14.49 5.33
C ARG A 192 21.36 -13.47 4.75
N SER A 193 21.25 -13.14 3.47
CA SER A 193 22.10 -12.13 2.81
C SER A 193 22.07 -10.77 3.51
N ARG A 194 20.88 -10.28 3.88
CA ARG A 194 20.73 -8.99 4.59
C ARG A 194 21.29 -9.02 6.01
N PHE A 195 21.13 -10.14 6.71
CA PHE A 195 21.72 -10.33 8.04
C PHE A 195 23.24 -10.31 7.99
N TYR A 196 23.84 -11.01 7.02
CA TYR A 196 25.30 -11.01 6.84
C TYR A 196 25.83 -9.64 6.41
N SER A 197 25.15 -8.96 5.48
CA SER A 197 25.49 -7.59 5.07
C SER A 197 25.39 -6.61 6.24
N TRP A 198 24.43 -6.82 7.15
CA TRP A 198 24.29 -6.01 8.35
C TRP A 198 25.42 -6.27 9.35
N LEU A 199 25.80 -7.53 9.58
CA LEU A 199 26.94 -7.88 10.43
C LEU A 199 28.22 -7.22 9.91
N GLU A 200 28.48 -7.31 8.60
CA GLU A 200 29.65 -6.69 7.96
C GLU A 200 29.60 -5.16 8.08
N ALA A 201 28.47 -4.52 7.76
CA ALA A 201 28.32 -3.07 7.86
C ALA A 201 28.46 -2.51 9.29
N ARG A 202 28.30 -3.35 10.31
CA ARG A 202 28.43 -3.02 11.74
C ARG A 202 29.72 -3.54 12.36
N GLY A 203 30.62 -4.16 11.58
CA GLY A 203 31.88 -4.72 12.10
C GLY A 203 31.70 -5.99 12.96
N LEU A 204 30.52 -6.61 12.94
CA LEU A 204 30.17 -7.76 13.78
C LEU A 204 30.46 -9.12 13.11
N HIS A 205 31.06 -9.11 11.91
CA HIS A 205 31.33 -10.34 11.16
C HIS A 205 32.44 -11.19 11.79
N ASN A 206 33.35 -10.56 12.55
CA ASN A 206 34.63 -11.13 12.97
C ASN A 206 34.96 -11.02 14.47
N LYS A 207 33.97 -10.90 15.37
CA LYS A 207 34.21 -10.86 16.83
C LYS A 207 35.01 -12.06 17.39
N LYS A 208 35.12 -13.16 16.65
CA LYS A 208 35.94 -14.34 17.03
C LYS A 208 37.45 -14.13 16.82
N ALA A 209 37.86 -13.20 15.95
CA ALA A 209 39.26 -12.97 15.61
C ALA A 209 39.94 -11.99 16.60
N GLU A 210 39.25 -10.92 17.00
CA GLU A 210 39.82 -9.88 17.89
C GLU A 210 40.10 -10.41 19.31
N PHE A 211 39.24 -11.31 19.83
CA PHE A 211 39.44 -11.89 21.17
C PHE A 211 40.58 -12.93 21.23
N GLN A 212 40.97 -13.53 20.09
CA GLN A 212 42.11 -14.45 20.05
C GLN A 212 43.42 -13.69 19.92
N THR A 213 43.47 -12.57 19.20
CA THR A 213 44.71 -11.77 19.04
C THR A 213 45.16 -11.12 20.35
N ASP A 214 44.23 -10.61 21.16
CA ASP A 214 44.57 -10.02 22.47
C ASP A 214 45.08 -11.06 23.48
N MET A 215 44.70 -12.34 23.34
CA MET A 215 45.13 -13.41 24.23
C MET A 215 46.54 -13.95 23.90
N PHE A 216 47.10 -13.63 22.72
CA PHE A 216 48.44 -14.06 22.29
C PHE A 216 49.49 -12.92 22.31
N LEU A 217 49.11 -11.69 22.65
CA LEU A 217 50.03 -10.54 22.75
C LEU A 217 50.51 -10.23 24.18
N GLU A 218 49.98 -10.89 25.21
CA GLU A 218 50.42 -10.73 26.61
C GLU A 218 51.50 -11.75 27.06
N GLN A 219 52.19 -12.42 26.13
CA GLN A 219 53.36 -13.25 26.45
C GLN A 219 54.58 -12.90 25.59
N VAL A 220 55.11 -11.69 25.77
CA VAL A 220 56.54 -11.36 25.53
C VAL A 220 57.00 -10.40 26.63
#